data_AF-A0A537ZJM5-F1
#
_entry.id   AF-A0A537ZJM5-F1
#
_cell.length_a   1.000
_cell.length_b   1.000
_cell.length_c   1.000
_cell.angle_alpha   90.00
_cell.angle_beta   90.00
_cell.angle_gamma   90.00
#
_symmetry.space_group_name_H-M   'P 1'
#
loop_
_entity.id
_entity.type
_entity.pdbx_description
1 polymer ?
#
loop_
_entity_poly.entity_id
_entity_poly.type
_entity_poly.pdbx_seq_one_letter_code
_entity_poly.pdbx_strand_id
1 'polypeptide(L)'
;YLGPFRSRSGALAVAEAIESAVPLRRCTRRIGRQAPIGCEAPCVPAQLGVAACPCSGATGRDEYAAIVQRVVRALDDAPHELVGPLETRMHDLATVERFEEAALTRDRLRVLARALERQQLVNSVRAAGALWLPIDGGELVIAGGRLVLDDHDAEVASGLDLTLPPRRDEIDELLVVSRWVVRHVRTLSLDSQPAAFVAPEAFPAYEPAKAARPYR
;
A
#
# COMPACT_ATOMS: atom_id res chain seq x y z
N TYR A 1 5.10 3.12 5.03
CA TYR A 1 6.02 2.27 4.20
C TYR A 1 5.17 1.33 3.35
N LEU A 2 5.57 1.01 2.11
CA LEU A 2 4.81 0.08 1.26
C LEU A 2 5.71 -1.05 0.73
N GLY A 3 5.47 -2.27 1.19
CA GLY A 3 6.26 -3.45 0.83
C GLY A 3 6.39 -4.44 1.99
N PRO A 4 7.37 -5.35 1.98
CA PRO A 4 8.29 -5.66 0.90
C PRO A 4 7.60 -6.38 -0.27
N PHE A 5 8.09 -6.15 -1.47
CA PHE A 5 7.58 -6.76 -2.70
C PHE A 5 8.35 -8.04 -3.08
N ARG A 6 7.63 -9.00 -3.68
CA ARG A 6 8.25 -10.25 -4.15
C ARG A 6 9.14 -10.06 -5.38
N SER A 7 8.92 -9.02 -6.17
CA SER A 7 9.73 -8.70 -7.35
C SER A 7 9.89 -7.19 -7.54
N ARG A 8 10.97 -6.80 -8.23
CA ARG A 8 11.17 -5.41 -8.66
C ARG A 8 10.06 -4.94 -9.60
N SER A 9 9.58 -5.81 -10.49
CA SER A 9 8.49 -5.48 -11.41
C SER A 9 7.20 -5.11 -10.67
N GLY A 10 6.86 -5.84 -9.60
CA GLY A 10 5.70 -5.52 -8.77
C GLY A 10 5.85 -4.17 -8.05
N ALA A 11 7.04 -3.89 -7.50
CA ALA A 11 7.33 -2.60 -6.88
C ALA A 11 7.21 -1.43 -7.87
N LEU A 12 7.74 -1.59 -9.08
CA LEU A 12 7.65 -0.57 -10.13
C LEU A 12 6.22 -0.36 -10.62
N ALA A 13 5.42 -1.42 -10.77
CA ALA A 13 4.02 -1.30 -11.17
C ALA A 13 3.20 -0.51 -10.14
N VAL A 14 3.46 -0.72 -8.85
CA VAL A 14 2.83 0.06 -7.77
C VAL A 14 3.31 1.51 -7.76
N ALA A 15 4.62 1.75 -7.96
CA ALA A 15 5.16 3.11 -8.08
C ALA A 15 4.51 3.86 -9.25
N GLU A 16 4.37 3.23 -10.41
CA GLU A 16 3.71 3.80 -11.58
C GLU A 16 2.23 4.09 -11.33
N ALA A 17 1.54 3.23 -10.58
CA ALA A 17 0.15 3.47 -10.19
C ALA A 17 0.03 4.70 -9.27
N ILE A 18 0.90 4.84 -8.27
CA ILE A 18 0.97 6.03 -7.41
C ILE A 18 1.25 7.28 -8.25
N GLU A 19 2.28 7.25 -9.10
CA GLU A 19 2.63 8.37 -10.00
C GLU A 19 1.49 8.74 -10.96
N SER A 20 0.60 7.81 -11.29
CA SER A 20 -0.58 8.06 -12.12
C SER A 20 -1.74 8.70 -11.34
N ALA A 21 -1.76 8.56 -10.02
CA ALA A 21 -2.76 9.16 -9.13
C ALA A 21 -2.37 10.56 -8.64
N VAL A 22 -1.07 10.81 -8.47
CA VAL A 22 -0.53 12.06 -7.90
C VAL A 22 0.60 12.64 -8.76
N PRO A 23 0.77 13.97 -8.82
CA PRO A 23 1.79 14.60 -9.66
C PRO A 23 3.20 14.53 -9.04
N LEU A 24 3.66 13.34 -8.67
CA LEU A 24 5.02 13.12 -8.21
C LEU A 24 6.03 13.27 -9.35
N ARG A 25 7.24 13.68 -8.98
CA ARG A 25 8.37 13.70 -9.89
C ARG A 25 8.69 12.27 -10.36
N ARG A 26 8.73 12.07 -11.68
CA ARG A 26 8.98 10.75 -12.30
C ARG A 26 10.39 10.54 -12.84
N CYS A 27 11.22 11.58 -12.91
CA CYS A 27 12.58 11.44 -13.44
C CYS A 27 13.54 10.85 -12.40
N THR A 28 14.44 9.97 -12.85
CA THR A 28 15.40 9.25 -11.99
C THR A 28 16.65 10.05 -11.66
N ARG A 29 16.78 11.27 -12.19
CA ARG A 29 17.94 12.15 -11.95
C ARG A 29 18.19 12.31 -10.44
N ARG A 30 19.43 12.28 -10.00
CA ARG A 30 19.72 12.61 -8.60
C ARG A 30 19.75 14.13 -8.43
N ILE A 31 18.96 14.64 -7.48
CA ILE A 31 18.99 16.05 -7.09
C ILE A 31 19.63 16.10 -5.71
N GLY A 32 20.84 16.63 -5.63
CA GLY A 32 21.52 16.85 -4.37
C GLY A 32 20.81 17.93 -3.53
N ARG A 33 21.08 17.96 -2.23
CA ARG A 33 20.50 18.95 -1.30
C ARG A 33 20.79 20.41 -1.69
N GLN A 34 21.90 20.63 -2.39
CA GLN A 34 22.41 21.93 -2.85
C GLN A 34 22.33 22.08 -4.37
N ALA A 35 21.59 21.20 -5.07
CA ALA A 35 21.47 21.30 -6.52
C ALA A 35 20.78 22.63 -6.89
N PRO A 36 21.27 23.34 -7.92
CA PRO A 36 20.63 24.57 -8.38
C PRO A 36 19.20 24.25 -8.88
N ILE A 37 18.25 25.07 -8.46
CA ILE A 37 16.83 24.99 -8.85
C ILE A 37 16.55 26.12 -9.84
N GLY A 38 15.75 25.88 -10.87
CA GLY A 38 15.31 26.94 -11.80
C GLY A 38 16.22 27.15 -13.01
N CYS A 39 17.32 26.42 -13.11
CA CYS A 39 18.26 26.55 -14.24
C CYS A 39 17.92 25.65 -15.44
N GLU A 40 16.86 24.84 -15.34
CA GLU A 40 16.50 23.84 -16.35
C GLU A 40 15.07 24.05 -16.81
N ALA A 41 14.81 23.83 -18.10
CA ALA A 41 13.46 23.80 -18.62
C ALA A 41 12.65 22.66 -17.94
N PRO A 42 11.33 22.81 -17.76
CA PRO A 42 10.47 21.74 -17.28
C PRO A 42 10.64 20.47 -18.12
N CYS A 43 10.71 19.31 -17.48
CA CYS A 43 10.84 18.03 -18.17
C CYS A 43 9.52 17.64 -18.88
N VAL A 44 9.60 16.69 -19.83
CA VAL A 44 8.45 16.25 -20.63
C VAL A 44 7.23 15.84 -19.77
N PRO A 45 7.35 15.04 -18.70
CA PRO A 45 6.21 14.73 -17.84
C PRO A 45 5.53 15.97 -17.23
N ALA A 46 6.30 17.00 -16.90
CA ALA A 46 5.76 18.24 -16.37
C ALA A 46 5.10 19.11 -17.44
N GLN A 47 5.70 19.16 -18.64
CA GLN A 47 5.10 19.84 -19.80
C GLN A 47 3.78 19.19 -20.23
N LEU A 48 3.63 17.88 -20.06
CA LEU A 48 2.38 17.14 -20.27
C LEU A 48 1.39 17.26 -19.10
N GLY A 49 1.76 17.92 -18.00
CA GLY A 49 0.91 18.09 -16.82
C GLY A 49 0.70 16.83 -15.98
N VAL A 50 1.52 15.79 -16.16
CA VAL A 50 1.38 14.50 -15.43
C VAL A 50 2.34 14.35 -14.24
N ALA A 51 3.20 15.35 -14.00
CA ALA A 51 4.14 15.37 -12.89
C ALA A 51 4.53 16.80 -12.49
N ALA A 52 4.79 17.03 -11.21
CA ALA A 52 5.44 18.26 -10.75
C ALA A 52 6.93 18.30 -11.11
N CYS A 53 7.48 19.51 -11.28
CA CYS A 53 8.89 19.71 -11.63
C CYS A 53 9.60 20.63 -10.62
N PRO A 54 9.98 20.10 -9.44
CA PRO A 54 10.73 20.89 -8.46
C PRO A 54 12.14 21.24 -8.98
N CYS A 55 12.69 20.49 -9.93
CA CYS A 55 14.04 20.73 -10.49
C CYS A 55 14.11 22.05 -11.28
N SER A 56 13.10 22.31 -12.10
CA SER A 56 13.01 23.52 -12.92
C SER A 56 12.49 24.73 -12.14
N GLY A 57 12.21 24.58 -10.84
CA GLY A 57 11.57 25.62 -10.04
C GLY A 57 10.11 25.91 -10.42
N ALA A 58 9.52 25.12 -11.32
CA ALA A 58 8.12 25.30 -11.73
C ALA A 58 7.12 24.94 -10.62
N THR A 59 7.57 24.12 -9.66
CA THR A 59 6.83 23.80 -8.44
C THR A 59 7.68 24.23 -7.25
N GLY A 60 7.09 25.01 -6.34
CA GLY A 60 7.78 25.50 -5.15
C GLY A 60 8.17 24.36 -4.19
N ARG A 61 9.12 24.63 -3.29
CA ARG A 61 9.57 23.63 -2.29
C ARG A 61 8.42 23.15 -1.40
N ASP A 62 7.66 24.09 -0.85
CA ASP A 62 6.58 23.79 0.09
C ASP A 62 5.38 23.16 -0.62
N GLU A 63 5.11 23.59 -1.85
CA GLU A 63 4.09 22.99 -2.72
C GLU A 63 4.44 21.52 -3.03
N TYR A 64 5.68 21.24 -3.44
CA TYR A 64 6.11 19.87 -3.69
C TYR A 64 6.12 19.04 -2.40
N ALA A 65 6.50 19.64 -1.27
CA ALA A 65 6.45 18.98 0.04
C ALA A 65 5.01 18.59 0.42
N ALA A 66 4.02 19.43 0.14
CA ALA A 66 2.61 19.11 0.36
C ALA A 66 2.15 17.92 -0.50
N ILE A 67 2.58 17.83 -1.77
CA ILE A 67 2.32 16.67 -2.64
C ILE A 67 2.93 15.40 -2.01
N VAL A 68 4.18 15.45 -1.55
CA VAL A 68 4.84 14.29 -0.92
C VAL A 68 4.15 13.90 0.38
N GLN A 69 3.81 14.86 1.24
CA GLN A 69 3.09 14.59 2.50
C GLN A 69 1.73 13.94 2.25
N ARG A 70 1.01 14.39 1.22
CA ARG A 70 -0.24 13.77 0.80
C ARG A 70 -0.06 12.29 0.47
N VAL A 71 0.98 11.96 -0.30
CA VAL A 71 1.30 10.56 -0.64
C VAL A 71 1.66 9.75 0.60
N VAL A 72 2.50 10.30 1.48
CA VAL A 72 2.88 9.62 2.73
C VAL A 72 1.65 9.30 3.58
N ARG A 73 0.78 10.30 3.82
CA ARG A 73 -0.48 10.08 4.56
C ARG A 73 -1.37 9.05 3.88
N ALA A 74 -1.44 9.07 2.54
CA ALA A 74 -2.27 8.14 1.81
C ALA A 74 -1.76 6.69 1.86
N LEU A 75 -0.45 6.48 2.02
CA LEU A 75 0.12 5.14 2.17
C LEU A 75 -0.18 4.51 3.53
N ASP A 76 -0.42 5.32 4.56
CA ASP A 76 -0.60 4.84 5.93
C ASP A 76 -2.07 4.92 6.37
N ASP A 77 -2.71 6.10 6.29
CA ASP A 77 -4.03 6.36 6.92
C ASP A 77 -5.16 6.64 5.91
N ALA A 78 -4.84 7.16 4.72
CA ALA A 78 -5.83 7.69 3.78
C ALA A 78 -5.68 7.09 2.35
N PRO A 79 -5.76 5.76 2.18
CA PRO A 79 -5.48 5.10 0.89
C PRO A 79 -6.41 5.53 -0.25
N HIS A 80 -7.63 5.96 0.09
CA HIS A 80 -8.61 6.48 -0.87
C HIS A 80 -8.07 7.71 -1.64
N GLU A 81 -7.12 8.45 -1.07
CA GLU A 81 -6.48 9.57 -1.77
C GLU A 81 -5.62 9.15 -2.97
N LEU A 82 -5.18 7.89 -3.02
CA LEU A 82 -4.45 7.31 -4.16
C LEU A 82 -5.34 6.45 -5.06
N VAL A 83 -6.28 5.72 -4.47
CA VAL A 83 -7.20 4.82 -5.19
C VAL A 83 -8.27 5.61 -5.94
N GLY A 84 -8.91 6.58 -5.28
CA GLY A 84 -10.04 7.35 -5.81
C GLY A 84 -9.76 8.10 -7.12
N PRO A 85 -8.61 8.78 -7.29
CA PRO A 85 -8.27 9.42 -8.57
C PRO A 85 -8.17 8.44 -9.75
N LEU A 86 -7.62 7.25 -9.52
CA LEU A 86 -7.53 6.22 -10.56
C LEU A 86 -8.88 5.60 -10.87
N GLU A 87 -9.72 5.38 -9.86
CA GLU A 87 -11.09 4.88 -10.02
C GLU A 87 -11.94 5.86 -10.83
N THR A 88 -11.92 7.15 -10.45
CA THR A 88 -12.60 8.23 -11.20
C THR A 88 -12.13 8.27 -12.64
N ARG A 89 -10.81 8.29 -12.87
CA ARG A 89 -10.23 8.31 -14.22
C ARG A 89 -10.62 7.08 -15.05
N MET A 90 -10.66 5.90 -14.44
CA MET A 90 -11.09 4.67 -15.10
C MET A 90 -12.54 4.78 -15.56
N HIS A 91 -13.43 5.28 -14.69
CA HIS A 91 -14.84 5.48 -15.02
C HIS A 91 -15.02 6.54 -16.11
N ASP A 92 -14.35 7.69 -16.01
CA ASP A 92 -14.42 8.76 -17.00
C ASP A 92 -14.01 8.25 -18.39
N LEU A 93 -12.90 7.50 -18.48
CA LEU A 93 -12.44 6.89 -19.73
C LEU A 93 -13.45 5.90 -20.30
N ALA A 94 -14.09 5.09 -19.43
CA ALA A 94 -15.12 4.15 -19.86
C ALA A 94 -16.39 4.87 -20.37
N THR A 95 -16.78 5.98 -19.74
CA THR A 95 -17.93 6.80 -20.16
C THR A 95 -17.74 7.41 -21.55
N VAL A 96 -16.50 7.74 -21.93
CA VAL A 96 -16.16 8.23 -23.28
C VAL A 96 -15.68 7.13 -24.23
N GLU A 97 -16.02 5.87 -23.95
CA GLU A 97 -15.73 4.69 -24.78
C GLU A 97 -14.24 4.41 -25.04
N ARG A 98 -13.34 4.96 -24.21
CA ARG A 98 -11.89 4.70 -24.26
C ARG A 98 -11.52 3.45 -23.45
N PHE A 99 -12.08 2.31 -23.86
CA PHE A 99 -12.02 1.07 -23.08
C PHE A 99 -10.61 0.53 -22.85
N GLU A 100 -9.70 0.67 -23.82
CA GLU A 100 -8.31 0.21 -23.65
C GLU A 100 -7.58 0.98 -22.55
N GLU A 101 -7.76 2.31 -22.51
CA GLU A 101 -7.15 3.15 -21.49
C GLU A 101 -7.82 3.00 -20.13
N ALA A 102 -9.14 2.79 -20.11
CA ALA A 102 -9.86 2.41 -18.91
C ALA A 102 -9.31 1.08 -18.35
N ALA A 103 -9.06 0.08 -19.21
CA ALA A 103 -8.49 -1.19 -18.79
C ALA A 103 -7.07 -1.04 -18.23
N LEU A 104 -6.21 -0.22 -18.87
CA LEU A 104 -4.87 0.09 -18.33
C LEU A 104 -4.95 0.79 -16.97
N THR A 105 -5.90 1.72 -16.80
CA THR A 105 -6.11 2.43 -15.53
C THR A 105 -6.62 1.50 -14.45
N ARG A 106 -7.58 0.62 -14.77
CA ARG A 106 -8.07 -0.45 -13.90
C ARG A 106 -6.94 -1.36 -13.44
N ASP A 107 -6.06 -1.77 -14.34
CA ASP A 107 -4.98 -2.69 -14.01
C ASP A 107 -3.97 -2.05 -13.05
N ARG A 108 -3.67 -0.74 -13.20
CA ARG A 108 -2.87 0.05 -12.24
C ARG A 108 -3.58 0.16 -10.89
N LEU A 109 -4.86 0.53 -10.90
CA LEU A 109 -5.72 0.63 -9.71
C LEU A 109 -5.71 -0.69 -8.92
N ARG A 110 -5.90 -1.82 -9.60
CA ARG A 110 -5.88 -3.15 -8.99
C ARG A 110 -4.55 -3.49 -8.33
N VAL A 111 -3.42 -3.17 -8.98
CA VAL A 111 -2.09 -3.45 -8.42
C VAL A 111 -1.83 -2.60 -7.18
N LEU A 112 -2.22 -1.33 -7.19
CA LEU A 112 -2.11 -0.44 -6.05
C LEU A 112 -3.02 -0.86 -4.88
N ALA A 113 -4.30 -1.10 -5.14
CA ALA A 113 -5.27 -1.53 -4.13
C ALA A 113 -4.80 -2.79 -3.39
N ARG A 114 -4.36 -3.82 -4.13
CA ARG A 114 -3.82 -5.05 -3.56
C ARG A 114 -2.57 -4.82 -2.70
N ALA A 115 -1.71 -3.87 -3.09
CA ALA A 115 -0.52 -3.54 -2.32
C ALA A 115 -0.87 -2.83 -1.01
N LEU A 116 -1.82 -1.89 -1.05
CA LEU A 116 -2.32 -1.17 0.12
C LEU A 116 -3.05 -2.11 1.09
N GLU A 117 -3.94 -2.97 0.60
CA GLU A 117 -4.62 -4.00 1.43
C GLU A 117 -3.62 -4.91 2.14
N ARG A 118 -2.63 -5.42 1.39
CA ARG A 118 -1.58 -6.28 1.95
C ARG A 118 -0.83 -5.56 3.08
N GLN A 119 -0.52 -4.29 2.89
CA GLN A 119 0.19 -3.48 3.88
C GLN A 119 -0.66 -3.22 5.12
N GLN A 120 -1.91 -2.80 4.95
CA GLN A 120 -2.84 -2.53 6.06
C GLN A 120 -3.14 -3.79 6.85
N LEU A 121 -3.27 -4.93 6.18
CA LEU A 121 -3.46 -6.22 6.83
C LEU A 121 -2.30 -6.58 7.75
N VAL A 122 -1.06 -6.44 7.27
CA VAL A 122 0.12 -6.71 8.10
C VAL A 122 0.26 -5.68 9.22
N ASN A 123 0.05 -4.40 8.92
CA ASN A 123 0.20 -3.33 9.91
C ASN A 123 -0.82 -3.43 11.05
N SER A 124 -2.09 -3.71 10.74
CA SER A 124 -3.15 -3.83 11.75
C SER A 124 -2.84 -4.93 12.78
N VAL A 125 -2.35 -6.08 12.32
CA VAL A 125 -2.01 -7.20 13.22
C VAL A 125 -0.72 -6.93 13.99
N ARG A 126 0.30 -6.32 13.36
CA ARG A 126 1.52 -5.90 14.07
C ARG A 126 1.23 -4.84 15.14
N ALA A 127 0.38 -3.87 14.83
CA ALA A 127 0.03 -2.76 15.72
C ALA A 127 -0.78 -3.21 16.94
N ALA A 128 -1.47 -4.35 16.87
CA ALA A 128 -2.17 -4.92 18.02
C ALA A 128 -1.22 -5.42 19.12
N GLY A 129 0.09 -5.50 18.86
CA GLY A 129 1.07 -5.96 19.83
C GLY A 129 0.96 -7.47 20.02
N ALA A 130 0.22 -7.92 21.03
CA ALA A 130 -0.01 -9.33 21.30
C ALA A 130 -1.51 -9.65 21.28
N LEU A 131 -1.84 -10.77 20.64
CA LEU A 131 -3.18 -11.33 20.52
C LEU A 131 -3.15 -12.72 21.15
N TRP A 132 -3.99 -12.94 22.15
CA TRP A 132 -4.21 -14.25 22.77
C TRP A 132 -5.50 -14.83 22.24
N LEU A 133 -5.47 -16.11 21.85
CA LEU A 133 -6.57 -16.73 21.16
C LEU A 133 -6.86 -18.10 21.77
N PRO A 134 -8.03 -18.31 22.40
CA PRO A 134 -8.37 -19.61 22.93
C PRO A 134 -8.58 -20.61 21.78
N ILE A 135 -8.00 -21.80 21.90
CA ILE A 135 -8.16 -22.92 20.97
C ILE A 135 -8.50 -24.20 21.73
N ASP A 136 -9.05 -25.20 21.03
CA ASP A 136 -9.32 -26.49 21.65
C ASP A 136 -8.01 -27.13 22.15
N GLY A 137 -7.86 -27.21 23.48
CA GLY A 137 -6.68 -27.79 24.13
C GLY A 137 -5.57 -26.79 24.49
N GLY A 138 -5.80 -25.48 24.39
CA GLY A 138 -4.83 -24.49 24.86
C GLY A 138 -5.11 -23.05 24.43
N GLU A 139 -4.05 -22.25 24.38
CA GLU A 139 -4.07 -20.87 23.91
C GLU A 139 -3.02 -20.70 22.82
N LEU A 140 -3.39 -20.00 21.75
CA LEU A 140 -2.51 -19.57 20.69
C LEU A 140 -2.13 -18.12 20.97
N VAL A 141 -0.85 -17.77 20.83
CA VAL A 141 -0.39 -16.38 21.01
C VAL A 141 0.20 -15.87 19.71
N ILE A 142 -0.21 -14.67 19.29
CA ILE A 142 0.36 -13.95 18.17
C ILE A 142 0.97 -12.66 18.68
N ALA A 143 2.28 -12.51 18.59
CA ALA A 143 3.00 -11.33 19.05
C ALA A 143 3.76 -10.66 17.90
N GLY A 144 3.61 -9.35 17.74
CA GLY A 144 4.21 -8.59 16.63
C GLY A 144 3.79 -9.10 15.24
N GLY A 145 2.61 -9.71 15.13
CA GLY A 145 2.09 -10.35 13.91
C GLY A 145 2.66 -11.73 13.57
N ARG A 146 3.41 -12.35 14.49
CA ARG A 146 3.98 -13.70 14.35
C ARG A 146 3.34 -14.66 15.31
N LEU A 147 3.29 -15.94 14.95
CA LEU A 147 2.83 -16.98 15.85
C LEU A 147 3.93 -17.32 16.86
N VAL A 148 3.57 -17.46 18.13
CA VAL A 148 4.48 -17.86 19.22
C VAL A 148 4.17 -19.30 19.61
N LEU A 149 5.13 -20.21 19.38
CA LEU A 149 4.99 -21.65 19.70
C LEU A 149 5.81 -22.08 20.92
N ASP A 150 6.92 -21.40 21.19
CA ASP A 150 7.82 -21.71 22.30
C ASP A 150 8.48 -20.45 22.90
N ASP A 151 9.33 -20.63 23.90
CA ASP A 151 10.05 -19.55 24.59
C ASP A 151 10.99 -18.77 23.64
N HIS A 152 11.52 -19.43 22.60
CA HIS A 152 12.38 -18.78 21.62
C HIS A 152 11.57 -17.80 20.75
N ASP A 153 10.41 -18.22 20.26
CA ASP A 153 9.50 -17.34 19.53
C ASP A 153 9.05 -16.14 20.38
N ALA A 154 8.83 -16.35 21.67
CA ALA A 154 8.44 -15.30 22.61
C ALA A 154 9.57 -14.26 22.82
N GLU A 155 10.81 -14.70 22.95
CA GLU A 155 11.98 -13.83 23.06
C GLU A 155 12.20 -13.03 21.77
N VAL A 156 12.08 -13.68 20.61
CA VAL A 156 12.18 -13.04 19.28
C VAL A 156 11.09 -11.96 19.15
N ALA A 157 9.84 -12.29 19.45
CA ALA A 157 8.73 -11.34 19.33
C ALA A 157 8.87 -10.12 20.23
N SER A 158 9.38 -10.32 21.46
CA SER A 158 9.62 -9.24 22.43
C SER A 158 10.75 -8.29 22.01
N GLY A 159 11.73 -8.79 21.25
CA GLY A 159 12.85 -8.01 20.74
C GLY A 159 12.59 -7.23 19.45
N LEU A 160 11.38 -7.33 18.86
CA LEU A 160 11.07 -6.67 17.60
C LEU A 160 10.82 -5.18 17.76
N ASP A 161 11.54 -4.37 16.97
CA ASP A 161 11.15 -2.99 16.73
C ASP A 161 10.04 -2.94 15.67
N LEU A 162 8.80 -2.86 16.14
CA LEU A 162 7.62 -2.81 15.27
C LEU A 162 7.51 -1.50 14.46
N THR A 163 8.32 -0.49 14.78
CA THR A 163 8.40 0.75 13.99
C THR A 163 9.18 0.54 12.68
N LEU A 164 10.03 -0.49 12.61
CA LEU A 164 10.75 -0.86 11.40
C LEU A 164 9.85 -1.67 10.45
N PRO A 165 10.04 -1.49 9.13
CA PRO A 165 9.34 -2.29 8.14
C PRO A 165 9.78 -3.77 8.23
N PRO A 166 8.87 -4.72 7.95
CA PRO A 166 9.21 -6.14 7.95
C PRO A 166 10.18 -6.46 6.81
N ARG A 167 11.05 -7.44 7.04
CA ARG A 167 11.99 -7.94 6.04
C ARG A 167 11.28 -8.79 5.00
N ARG A 168 11.95 -9.01 3.87
CA ARG A 168 11.37 -9.68 2.69
C ARG A 168 11.05 -11.16 2.94
N ASP A 169 11.87 -11.82 3.74
CA ASP A 169 11.73 -13.23 4.15
C ASP A 169 10.59 -13.45 5.15
N GLU A 170 10.21 -12.41 5.91
CA GLU A 170 9.17 -12.49 6.94
C GLU A 170 7.75 -12.31 6.39
N ILE A 171 7.64 -11.66 5.24
CA ILE A 171 6.35 -11.10 4.81
C ILE A 171 5.30 -12.16 4.45
N ASP A 172 5.73 -13.33 4.01
CA ASP A 172 4.82 -14.40 3.63
C ASP A 172 4.20 -15.04 4.88
N GLU A 173 4.98 -15.24 5.94
CA GLU A 173 4.52 -15.70 7.25
C GLU A 173 3.58 -14.68 7.88
N LEU A 174 3.98 -13.41 7.94
CA LEU A 174 3.16 -12.32 8.48
C LEU A 174 1.79 -12.24 7.79
N LEU A 175 1.74 -12.47 6.47
CA LEU A 175 0.48 -12.46 5.74
C LEU A 175 -0.39 -13.69 5.99
N VAL A 176 0.21 -14.87 6.14
CA VAL A 176 -0.54 -16.07 6.51
C VAL A 176 -1.20 -15.84 7.87
N VAL A 177 -0.43 -15.40 8.86
CA VAL A 177 -0.94 -15.09 10.20
C VAL A 177 -2.00 -14.00 10.12
N SER A 178 -1.73 -12.88 9.44
CA SER A 178 -2.66 -11.76 9.41
C SER A 178 -3.99 -12.10 8.72
N ARG A 179 -3.94 -12.86 7.62
CA ARG A 179 -5.16 -13.36 6.95
C ARG A 179 -5.95 -14.29 7.84
N TRP A 180 -5.27 -15.16 8.58
CA TRP A 180 -5.91 -16.06 9.51
C TRP A 180 -6.59 -15.29 10.65
N VAL A 181 -5.91 -14.29 11.23
CA VAL A 181 -6.49 -13.41 12.27
C VAL A 181 -7.73 -12.69 11.77
N VAL A 182 -7.68 -11.98 10.64
CA VAL A 182 -8.85 -11.25 10.10
C VAL A 182 -10.01 -12.19 9.80
N ARG A 183 -9.74 -13.40 9.30
CA ARG A 183 -10.78 -14.39 9.01
C ARG A 183 -11.49 -14.89 10.27
N HIS A 184 -10.78 -14.97 11.39
CA HIS A 184 -11.31 -15.55 12.62
C HIS A 184 -11.63 -14.51 13.70
N VAL A 185 -11.29 -13.22 13.54
CA VAL A 185 -11.41 -12.17 14.57
C VAL A 185 -12.76 -12.12 15.30
N ARG A 186 -13.86 -12.45 14.62
CA ARG A 186 -15.20 -12.49 15.22
C ARG A 186 -15.39 -13.57 16.28
N THR A 187 -14.54 -14.59 16.30
CA THR A 187 -14.56 -15.70 17.25
C THR A 187 -13.40 -15.64 18.24
N LEU A 188 -12.57 -14.58 18.22
CA LEU A 188 -11.38 -14.45 19.05
C LEU A 188 -11.69 -13.59 20.27
N SER A 189 -11.32 -14.05 21.47
CA SER A 189 -11.36 -13.23 22.68
C SER A 189 -10.03 -12.50 22.81
N LEU A 190 -10.02 -11.19 22.62
CA LEU A 190 -8.82 -10.36 22.71
C LEU A 190 -8.58 -9.97 24.18
N ASP A 191 -7.57 -10.56 24.82
CA ASP A 191 -7.23 -10.24 26.21
C ASP A 191 -6.01 -9.30 26.30
N SER A 192 -6.18 -8.07 25.84
CA SER A 192 -5.45 -6.91 26.37
C SER A 192 -6.14 -5.61 25.98
N GLN A 193 -5.88 -4.55 26.75
CA GLN A 193 -6.51 -3.22 26.73
C GLN A 193 -6.86 -2.67 25.33
N PRO A 194 -7.92 -1.84 25.20
CA PRO A 194 -8.63 -1.60 23.94
C PRO A 194 -7.83 -0.75 22.96
N ALA A 195 -6.84 -1.36 22.30
CA ALA A 195 -6.67 -1.17 20.89
C ALA A 195 -7.41 -2.34 20.23
N ALA A 196 -8.75 -2.26 20.23
CA ALA A 196 -9.59 -3.26 19.58
C ALA A 196 -9.08 -3.42 18.16
N PHE A 197 -8.47 -4.56 17.85
CA PHE A 197 -7.96 -4.83 16.53
C PHE A 197 -9.12 -4.62 15.54
N VAL A 198 -8.98 -3.62 14.66
CA VAL A 198 -9.95 -3.34 13.62
C VAL A 198 -9.42 -3.96 12.35
N ALA A 199 -10.15 -4.94 11.81
CA ALA A 199 -9.84 -5.48 10.50
C ALA A 199 -9.89 -4.34 9.47
N PRO A 200 -8.86 -4.17 8.63
CA PRO A 200 -8.83 -3.08 7.67
C PRO A 200 -9.95 -3.25 6.64
N GLU A 201 -10.47 -2.11 6.16
CA GLU A 201 -11.45 -2.09 5.08
C GLU A 201 -10.83 -2.63 3.79
N ALA A 202 -11.54 -3.49 3.07
CA ALA A 202 -11.11 -4.02 1.79
C ALA A 202 -11.54 -3.08 0.66
N PHE A 203 -10.71 -2.93 -0.38
CA PHE A 203 -11.14 -2.21 -1.58
C PHE A 203 -12.08 -3.09 -2.42
N PRO A 204 -12.87 -2.49 -3.31
CA PRO A 204 -13.61 -3.22 -4.33
C PRO A 204 -12.69 -4.14 -5.14
N ALA A 205 -13.23 -5.28 -5.55
CA ALA A 205 -12.53 -6.16 -6.48
C ALA A 205 -12.51 -5.48 -7.88
N TYR A 206 -11.41 -4.82 -8.22
CA TYR A 206 -11.17 -4.25 -9.55
C TYR A 206 -10.81 -5.33 -10.59
N GLU A 207 -11.57 -6.42 -10.64
CA GLU A 207 -11.39 -7.49 -11.62
C GLU A 207 -12.21 -7.21 -12.88
N PRO A 208 -11.68 -7.54 -14.08
CA PRO A 208 -12.53 -7.60 -15.26
C PRO A 208 -13.67 -8.56 -15.00
N ALA A 209 -14.91 -8.16 -15.29
CA ALA A 209 -16.01 -9.10 -15.40
C ALA A 209 -15.56 -10.22 -16.35
N LYS A 210 -15.64 -11.49 -15.92
CA LYS A 210 -15.33 -12.61 -16.81
C LYS A 210 -16.22 -12.45 -18.05
N ALA A 211 -15.60 -12.24 -19.20
CA ALA A 211 -16.33 -12.23 -20.46
C ALA A 211 -17.14 -13.53 -20.53
N ALA A 212 -18.47 -13.43 -20.59
CA ALA A 212 -19.29 -14.54 -21.03
C ALA A 212 -18.72 -14.94 -22.40
N ARG A 213 -18.22 -16.18 -22.54
CA ARG A 213 -17.62 -16.66 -23.79
C ARG A 213 -18.57 -16.29 -24.94
N PRO A 214 -18.20 -15.38 -25.85
CA PRO A 214 -19.04 -15.06 -26.98
C PRO A 214 -18.91 -16.21 -27.98
N TYR A 215 -20.04 -16.91 -28.19
CA TYR A 215 -20.33 -17.91 -29.21
C TYR A 215 -19.47 -19.21 -29.26
N ARG A 216 -20.19 -20.34 -29.20
CA ARG A 216 -19.77 -21.64 -29.74
C ARG A 216 -20.30 -21.76 -31.16
#